data_AF-A0A9N9R766-F1
#
_entry.id   AF-A0A9N9R766-F1
#
_cell.length_a   1.000
_cell.length_b   1.000
_cell.length_c   1.000
_cell.angle_alpha   90.00
_cell.angle_beta   90.00
_cell.angle_gamma   90.00
#
_symmetry.space_group_name_H-M   'P 1'
#
loop_
_entity.id
_entity.type
_entity.pdbx_description
1 polymer ?
#
loop_
_entity_poly.entity_id
_entity_poly.type
_entity_poly.pdbx_seq_one_letter_code
_entity_poly.pdbx_strand_id
1 'polypeptide(L)'
;MMNSFHNSLKYLRSFNIKSAINITKECQPLRFPVERPNVVNKYTPLTFAPRSITFEITENQKSNKVKQDPIPYIPIINPRSILPLIDSNWRKDEIGLPSLKQEEIQAARLIVIRRKKMKKHQRRKLWKRMRHRWARIKKRRRQVKEKIFQNELLAMVKEANEFSAEQYVTQKLEKANHTPLPTRWRHKKLPEFIIRQLLGIDKKINYKHTDVYKA
;
A
#
# COMPACT_ATOMS: atom_id res chain seq x y z
N MET A 1 -57.38 -2.83 21.76
CA MET A 1 -56.56 -2.01 22.71
C MET A 1 -55.45 -2.89 23.26
N MET A 2 -54.20 -2.68 22.86
CA MET A 2 -53.05 -3.49 23.27
C MET A 2 -51.87 -2.57 23.58
N ASN A 3 -51.72 -2.20 24.85
CA ASN A 3 -50.60 -1.42 25.36
C ASN A 3 -49.78 -2.29 26.32
N SER A 4 -48.55 -2.64 25.98
CA SER A 4 -47.49 -2.95 26.96
C SER A 4 -46.11 -3.13 26.32
N PHE A 5 -45.57 -2.05 25.71
CA PHE A 5 -44.13 -1.94 25.43
C PHE A 5 -43.49 -0.84 26.28
N HIS A 6 -43.70 -0.89 27.60
CA HIS A 6 -43.02 0.01 28.55
C HIS A 6 -42.46 -0.81 29.71
N ASN A 7 -41.33 -1.50 29.51
CA ASN A 7 -40.39 -1.84 30.59
C ASN A 7 -39.15 -2.59 30.04
N SER A 8 -38.17 -1.85 29.50
CA SER A 8 -36.84 -2.41 29.24
C SER A 8 -35.72 -1.38 29.34
N LEU A 9 -35.86 -0.39 30.22
CA LEU A 9 -34.84 0.63 30.49
C LEU A 9 -34.56 0.81 31.99
N LYS A 10 -34.43 -0.29 32.75
CA LYS A 10 -34.09 -0.22 34.19
C LYS A 10 -32.72 -0.79 34.58
N TYR A 11 -31.86 -1.18 33.63
CA TYR A 11 -30.55 -1.77 33.95
C TYR A 11 -29.35 -1.18 33.19
N LEU A 12 -29.42 0.07 32.73
CA LEU A 12 -28.20 0.80 32.36
C LEU A 12 -27.61 1.44 33.61
N ARG A 13 -26.86 0.64 34.37
CA ARG A 13 -25.94 1.13 35.40
C ARG A 13 -24.97 2.10 34.73
N SER A 14 -25.11 3.39 34.99
CA SER A 14 -24.21 4.42 34.53
C SER A 14 -22.81 4.15 35.10
N PHE A 15 -21.90 3.65 34.26
CA PHE A 15 -20.48 3.58 34.63
C PHE A 15 -19.95 5.01 34.78
N ASN A 16 -19.41 5.32 35.96
CA ASN A 16 -18.80 6.61 36.24
C ASN A 16 -17.46 6.70 35.50
N ILE A 17 -17.47 7.35 34.33
CA ILE A 17 -16.30 7.50 33.46
C ILE A 17 -15.15 8.24 34.17
N LYS A 18 -15.44 9.08 35.18
CA LYS A 18 -14.40 9.83 35.91
C LYS A 18 -13.50 8.92 36.75
N SER A 19 -14.01 7.85 37.35
CA SER A 19 -13.18 6.94 38.15
C SER A 19 -12.28 6.05 37.29
N ALA A 20 -12.74 5.66 36.10
CA ALA A 20 -11.95 4.84 35.17
C ALA A 20 -10.69 5.56 34.62
N ILE A 21 -10.72 6.89 34.52
CA ILE A 21 -9.60 7.70 33.99
C ILE A 21 -8.46 7.85 35.02
N ASN A 22 -8.72 7.69 36.31
CA ASN A 22 -7.67 7.85 37.33
C ASN A 22 -6.79 6.59 37.50
N ILE A 23 -7.33 5.40 37.21
CA ILE A 23 -6.58 4.12 37.31
C ILE A 23 -5.46 4.03 36.27
N THR A 24 -5.57 4.72 35.14
CA THR A 24 -4.57 4.65 34.06
C THR A 24 -3.38 5.58 34.25
N LYS A 25 -3.38 6.45 35.27
CA LYS A 25 -2.30 7.42 35.51
C LYS A 25 -1.10 6.83 36.27
N GLU A 26 -1.26 5.72 36.98
CA GLU A 26 -0.24 5.19 37.88
C GLU A 26 0.76 4.23 37.22
N CYS A 27 0.51 3.79 35.98
CA CYS A 27 1.41 2.88 35.26
C CYS A 27 2.29 3.63 34.23
N GLN A 28 3.10 4.58 34.67
CA GLN A 28 4.23 5.05 33.86
C GLN A 28 5.50 4.31 34.28
N PRO A 29 6.11 3.47 33.41
CA PRO A 29 7.36 2.80 33.77
C PRO A 29 8.49 3.83 33.91
N LEU A 30 9.25 3.71 35.00
CA LEU A 30 10.48 4.48 35.23
C LEU A 30 11.44 4.29 34.05
N ARG A 31 11.75 5.38 33.34
CA ARG A 31 12.72 5.36 32.24
C ARG A 31 14.12 5.48 32.84
N PHE A 32 14.84 4.36 32.91
CA PHE A 32 16.28 4.40 33.18
C PHE A 32 17.01 5.07 32.01
N PRO A 33 17.98 5.96 32.27
CA PRO A 33 18.80 6.54 31.22
C PRO A 33 19.69 5.44 30.63
N VAL A 34 19.37 5.01 29.41
CA VAL A 34 20.23 4.12 28.63
C VAL A 34 21.32 4.97 27.99
N GLU A 35 22.53 4.92 28.54
CA GLU A 35 23.71 5.47 27.87
C GLU A 35 23.95 4.71 26.57
N ARG A 36 23.88 5.41 25.44
CA ARG A 36 24.14 4.81 24.12
C ARG A 36 25.64 4.88 23.86
N PRO A 37 26.32 3.78 23.48
CA PRO A 37 27.71 3.84 23.08
C PRO A 37 27.87 4.73 21.85
N ASN A 38 28.86 5.62 21.89
CA ASN A 38 29.25 6.51 20.80
C ASN A 38 29.81 5.69 19.63
N VAL A 39 28.92 5.17 18.79
CA VAL A 39 29.29 4.63 17.48
C VAL A 39 29.29 5.79 16.50
N VAL A 40 30.48 6.20 16.05
CA VAL A 40 30.65 7.18 14.97
C VAL A 40 30.19 6.53 13.67
N ASN A 41 28.89 6.64 13.39
CA ASN A 41 28.28 6.14 12.17
C ASN A 41 28.09 7.30 11.19
N LYS A 42 28.76 7.20 10.03
CA LYS A 42 28.66 8.14 8.90
C LYS A 42 27.33 8.02 8.12
N TYR A 43 26.23 7.70 8.79
CA TYR A 43 24.91 7.66 8.18
C TYR A 43 23.96 8.62 8.90
N THR A 44 23.03 9.17 8.13
CA THR A 44 22.02 10.11 8.63
C THR A 44 21.12 9.44 9.67
N PRO A 45 20.93 10.02 10.87
CA PRO A 45 20.11 9.41 11.90
C PRO A 45 18.63 9.49 11.51
N LEU A 46 18.00 8.34 11.30
CA LEU A 46 16.57 8.23 11.07
C LEU A 46 15.84 8.34 12.41
N THR A 47 15.22 9.49 12.67
CA THR A 47 14.51 9.75 13.92
C THR A 47 13.01 9.51 13.76
N PHE A 48 12.46 8.52 14.47
CA PHE A 48 11.04 8.20 14.45
C PHE A 48 10.29 8.89 15.60
N ALA A 49 9.44 9.86 15.28
CA ALA A 49 8.46 10.42 16.21
C ALA A 49 7.07 9.82 15.94
N PRO A 50 6.21 9.66 16.96
CA PRO A 50 4.94 8.93 16.84
C PRO A 50 3.90 9.54 15.88
N ARG A 51 4.17 10.72 15.30
CA ARG A 51 3.25 11.41 14.37
C ARG A 51 3.92 12.05 13.14
N SER A 52 5.23 11.90 12.98
CA SER A 52 5.94 12.38 11.79
C SER A 52 7.22 11.58 11.59
N ILE A 53 7.52 11.28 10.33
CA ILE A 53 8.85 10.85 9.91
C ILE A 53 9.49 12.10 9.35
N THR A 54 10.40 12.72 10.10
CA THR A 54 11.17 13.89 9.65
C THR A 54 12.39 13.39 8.90
N PHE A 55 12.39 13.59 7.57
CA PHE A 55 13.61 13.52 6.78
C PHE A 55 14.19 14.93 6.74
N GLU A 56 15.36 15.15 7.33
CA GLU A 56 16.18 16.32 7.01
C GLU A 56 16.79 16.09 5.64
N ILE A 57 16.02 16.34 4.59
CA ILE A 57 16.55 16.40 3.24
C ILE A 57 17.30 17.73 3.19
N THR A 58 18.61 17.70 3.41
CA THR A 58 19.50 18.76 2.95
C THR A 58 19.50 18.70 1.43
N GLU A 59 18.44 19.24 0.83
CA GLU A 59 18.42 19.52 -0.60
C GLU A 59 19.56 20.52 -0.82
N ASN A 60 20.70 20.04 -1.28
CA ASN A 60 21.66 20.87 -1.98
C ASN A 60 20.92 21.40 -3.21
N GLN A 61 20.19 22.50 -3.02
CA GLN A 61 19.66 23.29 -4.10
C GLN A 61 20.89 23.75 -4.87
N LYS A 62 21.25 23.01 -5.92
CA LYS A 62 21.98 23.59 -7.03
C LYS A 62 21.06 24.66 -7.58
N SER A 63 21.15 25.86 -7.00
CA SER A 63 20.48 27.02 -7.52
C SER A 63 21.05 27.19 -8.92
N ASN A 64 20.27 26.85 -9.94
CA ASN A 64 20.53 27.24 -11.32
C ASN A 64 20.31 28.77 -11.41
N LYS A 65 21.06 29.54 -10.61
CA LYS A 65 21.25 30.95 -10.84
C LYS A 65 22.08 30.99 -12.11
N VAL A 66 21.41 31.20 -13.23
CA VAL A 66 22.07 31.72 -14.43
C VAL A 66 22.92 32.88 -13.92
N LYS A 67 24.24 32.81 -14.09
CA LYS A 67 25.11 33.97 -13.89
C LYS A 67 24.63 35.00 -14.92
N GLN A 68 23.69 35.86 -14.53
CA GLN A 68 23.37 37.04 -15.31
C GLN A 68 24.49 38.02 -15.04
N ASP A 69 25.12 38.50 -16.11
CA ASP A 69 26.05 39.62 -16.00
C ASP A 69 25.33 40.78 -15.31
N PRO A 70 26.01 41.55 -14.44
CA PRO A 70 25.38 42.68 -13.78
C PRO A 70 24.79 43.61 -14.85
N ILE A 71 23.52 43.98 -14.68
CA ILE A 71 22.86 44.95 -15.56
C ILE A 71 23.76 46.19 -15.60
N PRO A 72 24.22 46.63 -16.79
CA PRO A 72 25.07 47.80 -16.88
C PRO A 72 24.35 49.00 -16.26
N TYR A 73 25.03 49.71 -15.38
CA TYR A 73 24.48 50.88 -14.71
C TYR A 73 24.08 51.92 -15.76
N ILE A 74 22.78 52.20 -15.84
CA ILE A 74 22.25 53.33 -16.60
C ILE A 74 22.26 54.52 -15.63
N PRO A 75 23.05 55.58 -15.88
CA PRO A 75 23.06 56.74 -15.01
C PRO A 75 21.65 57.33 -14.92
N ILE A 76 21.20 57.62 -13.69
CA ILE A 76 19.95 58.35 -13.46
C ILE A 76 20.19 59.77 -13.94
N ILE A 77 19.74 60.07 -15.15
CA ILE A 77 19.88 61.41 -15.70
C ILE A 77 18.86 62.31 -15.01
N ASN A 78 19.33 63.44 -14.48
CA ASN A 78 18.51 64.47 -13.86
C ASN A 78 17.44 64.94 -14.86
N PRO A 79 16.13 64.83 -14.56
CA PRO A 79 15.06 65.10 -15.53
C PRO A 79 14.93 66.57 -15.95
N ARG A 80 15.78 67.46 -15.42
CA ARG A 80 15.72 68.90 -15.70
C ARG A 80 16.68 69.43 -16.76
N SER A 81 17.49 68.59 -17.41
CA SER A 81 18.43 69.07 -18.44
C SER A 81 18.59 68.13 -19.64
N ILE A 82 17.49 67.58 -20.17
CA ILE A 82 17.47 66.98 -21.51
C ILE A 82 16.17 67.43 -22.20
N LEU A 83 16.24 68.54 -22.95
CA LEU A 83 15.48 68.56 -24.19
C LEU A 83 15.98 67.36 -25.00
N PRO A 84 15.13 66.43 -25.46
CA PRO A 84 15.61 65.36 -26.31
C PRO A 84 16.26 66.05 -27.51
N LEU A 85 17.57 65.86 -27.68
CA LEU A 85 18.13 65.84 -29.02
C LEU A 85 17.34 64.72 -29.70
N ILE A 86 16.30 65.12 -30.42
CA ILE A 86 15.48 64.21 -31.21
C ILE A 86 16.43 63.67 -32.25
N ASP A 87 17.05 62.54 -31.94
CA ASP A 87 17.72 61.73 -32.93
C ASP A 87 16.59 61.31 -33.87
N SER A 88 16.49 62.00 -35.02
CA SER A 88 15.49 61.75 -36.07
C SER A 88 15.56 60.33 -36.66
N ASN A 89 16.47 59.50 -36.14
CA ASN A 89 16.70 58.11 -36.47
C ASN A 89 16.33 57.13 -35.35
N TRP A 90 15.52 57.53 -34.35
CA TRP A 90 14.95 56.59 -33.39
C TRP A 90 13.98 55.63 -34.09
N ARG A 91 14.54 54.53 -34.59
CA ARG A 91 13.94 53.32 -35.17
C ARG A 91 12.50 53.50 -35.66
N LYS A 92 12.37 53.77 -36.95
CA LYS A 92 11.15 53.52 -37.75
C LYS A 92 10.92 52.02 -37.98
N ASP A 93 11.24 51.19 -36.99
CA ASP A 93 10.82 49.80 -37.02
C ASP A 93 9.35 49.84 -36.62
N GLU A 94 8.48 49.74 -37.63
CA GLU A 94 7.05 49.59 -37.42
C GLU A 94 6.83 48.54 -36.32
N ILE A 95 6.22 48.94 -35.21
CA ILE A 95 5.79 48.01 -34.17
C ILE A 95 4.62 47.23 -34.77
N GLY A 96 4.94 46.24 -35.59
CA GLY A 96 3.97 45.31 -36.14
C GLY A 96 3.25 44.62 -34.99
N LEU A 97 1.93 44.44 -35.13
CA LEU A 97 1.17 43.66 -34.14
C LEU A 97 1.88 42.31 -33.95
N PRO A 98 2.05 41.84 -32.70
CA PRO A 98 2.64 40.53 -32.47
C PRO A 98 1.89 39.48 -33.28
N SER A 99 2.63 38.66 -34.02
CA SER A 99 2.08 37.58 -34.85
C SER A 99 1.00 36.84 -34.07
N LEU A 100 -0.23 36.80 -34.61
CA LEU A 100 -1.33 36.01 -34.07
C LEU A 100 -0.92 34.53 -34.14
N LYS A 101 -0.19 34.07 -33.11
CA LYS A 101 0.08 32.66 -32.91
C LYS A 101 -1.28 32.00 -32.72
N GLN A 102 -1.76 31.32 -33.76
CA GLN A 102 -2.92 30.46 -33.66
C GLN A 102 -2.54 29.31 -32.73
N GLU A 103 -2.77 29.47 -31.43
CA GLU A 103 -2.63 28.37 -30.49
C GLU A 103 -3.58 27.27 -30.94
N GLU A 104 -3.05 26.07 -31.17
CA GLU A 104 -3.85 24.91 -31.54
C GLU A 104 -5.01 24.76 -30.55
N ILE A 105 -6.24 24.72 -31.07
CA ILE A 105 -7.44 24.58 -30.25
C ILE A 105 -7.41 23.18 -29.60
N GLN A 106 -6.87 23.08 -28.38
CA GLN A 106 -6.73 21.83 -27.61
C GLN A 106 -8.06 21.31 -27.04
N ALA A 107 -9.19 21.59 -27.70
CA ALA A 107 -10.52 21.22 -27.24
C ALA A 107 -10.66 19.72 -26.96
N ALA A 108 -10.00 18.87 -27.76
CA ALA A 108 -9.94 17.44 -27.53
C ALA A 108 -9.31 17.07 -26.17
N ARG A 109 -8.21 17.73 -25.77
CA ARG A 109 -7.56 17.55 -24.45
C ARG A 109 -8.47 18.03 -23.33
N LEU A 110 -9.16 19.16 -23.52
CA LEU A 110 -10.13 19.68 -22.54
C LEU A 110 -11.30 18.72 -22.29
N ILE A 111 -11.81 18.04 -23.33
CA ILE A 111 -12.85 17.01 -23.18
C ILE A 111 -12.36 15.85 -22.32
N VAL A 112 -11.13 15.36 -22.56
CA VAL A 112 -10.52 14.28 -21.77
C VAL A 112 -10.36 14.71 -20.31
N ILE A 113 -9.87 15.93 -20.07
CA ILE A 113 -9.71 16.49 -18.71
C ILE A 113 -11.07 16.60 -18.02
N ARG A 114 -12.11 17.10 -18.69
CA ARG A 114 -13.47 17.21 -18.15
C ARG A 114 -14.07 15.86 -17.79
N ARG A 115 -13.87 14.83 -18.63
CA ARG A 115 -14.31 13.45 -18.33
C ARG A 115 -13.60 12.89 -17.10
N LYS A 116 -12.26 13.06 -17.00
CA LYS A 116 -11.48 12.65 -15.82
C LYS A 116 -11.92 13.41 -14.56
N LYS A 117 -12.14 14.73 -14.66
CA LYS A 117 -12.68 15.58 -13.59
C LYS A 117 -14.02 15.06 -13.10
N MET A 118 -14.94 14.77 -14.03
CA MET A 118 -16.28 14.29 -13.69
C MET A 118 -16.24 12.92 -13.00
N LYS A 119 -15.45 11.96 -13.51
CA LYS A 119 -15.25 10.65 -12.86
C LYS A 119 -14.68 10.79 -11.44
N LYS A 120 -13.68 11.66 -11.24
CA LYS A 120 -13.10 11.95 -9.91
C LYS A 120 -14.13 12.59 -8.97
N HIS A 121 -14.92 13.54 -9.47
CA HIS A 121 -15.99 14.21 -8.72
C HIS A 121 -17.05 13.20 -8.26
N GLN A 122 -17.58 12.40 -9.18
CA GLN A 122 -18.57 11.36 -8.88
C GLN A 122 -18.03 10.33 -7.89
N ARG A 123 -16.78 9.87 -8.06
CA ARG A 123 -16.11 8.97 -7.11
C ARG A 123 -16.04 9.59 -5.71
N ARG A 124 -15.58 10.85 -5.59
CA ARG A 124 -15.54 11.56 -4.30
C ARG A 124 -16.94 11.70 -3.67
N LYS A 125 -17.98 11.97 -4.48
CA LYS A 125 -19.38 12.05 -4.01
C LYS A 125 -19.86 10.70 -3.47
N LEU A 126 -19.57 9.60 -4.17
CA LEU A 126 -19.83 8.24 -3.71
C LEU A 126 -19.06 7.95 -2.42
N TRP A 127 -17.81 8.40 -2.33
CA TRP A 127 -16.95 8.19 -1.16
C TRP A 127 -17.48 8.83 0.11
N LYS A 128 -18.02 10.04 -0.01
CA LYS A 128 -18.70 10.72 1.10
C LYS A 128 -19.98 9.99 1.49
N ARG A 129 -20.82 9.61 0.51
CA ARG A 129 -22.10 8.91 0.73
C ARG A 129 -21.92 7.54 1.40
N MET A 130 -20.91 6.77 0.99
CA MET A 130 -20.70 5.39 1.42
C MET A 130 -19.66 5.21 2.54
N ARG A 131 -19.17 6.30 3.14
CA ARG A 131 -18.04 6.31 4.08
C ARG A 131 -18.14 5.22 5.15
N HIS A 132 -19.30 5.11 5.82
CA HIS A 132 -19.51 4.14 6.90
C HIS A 132 -19.58 2.69 6.40
N ARG A 133 -20.17 2.45 5.23
CA ARG A 133 -20.21 1.11 4.63
C ARG A 133 -18.80 0.62 4.31
N TRP A 134 -17.95 1.46 3.73
CA TRP A 134 -16.57 1.06 3.45
C TRP A 134 -15.69 0.99 4.69
N ALA A 135 -15.94 1.81 5.71
CA ALA A 135 -15.27 1.66 7.00
C ALA A 135 -15.56 0.28 7.61
N ARG A 136 -16.81 -0.19 7.55
CA ARG A 136 -17.20 -1.55 7.99
C ARG A 136 -16.48 -2.64 7.17
N ILE A 137 -16.47 -2.52 5.85
CA ILE A 137 -15.77 -3.49 4.97
C ILE A 137 -14.26 -3.48 5.25
N LYS A 138 -13.64 -2.31 5.42
CA LYS A 138 -12.21 -2.18 5.74
C LYS A 138 -11.88 -2.81 7.10
N LYS A 139 -12.72 -2.59 8.11
CA LYS A 139 -12.59 -3.21 9.43
C LYS A 139 -12.66 -4.73 9.34
N ARG A 140 -13.68 -5.26 8.65
CA ARG A 140 -13.84 -6.72 8.44
C ARG A 140 -12.63 -7.33 7.74
N ARG A 141 -12.17 -6.71 6.64
CA ARG A 141 -10.96 -7.17 5.92
C ARG A 141 -9.72 -7.20 6.82
N ARG A 142 -9.54 -6.19 7.68
CA ARG A 142 -8.44 -6.16 8.65
C ARG A 142 -8.56 -7.29 9.66
N GLN A 143 -9.75 -7.52 10.22
CA GLN A 143 -9.99 -8.61 11.17
C GLN A 143 -9.73 -9.99 10.56
N VAL A 144 -10.15 -10.21 9.30
CA VAL A 144 -9.89 -11.47 8.60
C VAL A 144 -8.38 -11.66 8.38
N LYS A 145 -7.67 -10.62 7.93
CA LYS A 145 -6.21 -10.68 7.78
C LYS A 145 -5.49 -10.99 9.08
N GLU A 146 -5.90 -10.35 10.17
CA GLU A 146 -5.34 -10.58 11.50
C GLU A 146 -5.55 -12.03 11.95
N LYS A 147 -6.76 -12.57 11.76
CA LYS A 147 -7.06 -13.97 12.10
C LYS A 147 -6.23 -14.96 11.27
N ILE A 148 -6.07 -14.70 9.97
CA ILE A 148 -5.23 -15.53 9.10
C ILE A 148 -3.79 -15.52 9.61
N PHE A 149 -3.25 -14.34 9.90
CA PHE A 149 -1.91 -14.18 10.44
C PHE A 149 -1.71 -14.91 11.78
N GLN A 150 -2.66 -14.78 12.72
CA GLN A 150 -2.61 -15.48 13.99
C GLN A 150 -2.66 -17.00 13.82
N ASN A 151 -3.49 -17.50 12.91
CA ASN A 151 -3.56 -18.93 12.61
C ASN A 151 -2.26 -19.44 11.99
N GLU A 152 -1.62 -18.67 11.11
CA GLU A 152 -0.32 -19.01 10.52
C GLU A 152 0.75 -19.12 11.62
N LEU A 153 0.80 -18.19 12.56
CA LEU A 153 1.75 -18.26 13.69
C LEU A 153 1.48 -19.47 14.58
N LEU A 154 0.21 -19.74 14.91
CA LEU A 154 -0.15 -20.92 15.70
C LEU A 154 0.20 -22.22 14.98
N ALA A 155 0.03 -22.26 13.66
CA ALA A 155 0.44 -23.40 12.84
C ALA A 155 1.95 -23.62 12.91
N MET A 156 2.77 -22.56 12.76
CA MET A 156 4.23 -22.66 12.89
C MET A 156 4.67 -23.17 14.26
N VAL A 157 4.05 -22.65 15.34
CA VAL A 157 4.35 -23.11 16.71
C VAL A 157 3.95 -24.57 16.88
N LYS A 158 2.78 -24.96 16.36
CA LYS A 158 2.30 -26.34 16.41
C LYS A 158 3.25 -27.28 15.65
N GLU A 159 3.64 -26.92 14.44
CA GLU A 159 4.62 -27.67 13.63
C GLU A 159 5.96 -27.81 14.36
N ALA A 160 6.44 -26.74 15.00
CA ALA A 160 7.67 -26.79 15.78
C ALA A 160 7.57 -27.70 17.02
N ASN A 161 6.42 -27.69 17.71
CA ASN A 161 6.20 -28.54 18.88
C ASN A 161 5.99 -30.01 18.52
N GLU A 162 5.34 -30.29 17.39
CA GLU A 162 5.10 -31.65 16.87
C GLU A 162 6.32 -32.22 16.13
N PHE A 163 7.38 -31.41 15.94
CA PHE A 163 8.57 -31.84 15.23
C PHE A 163 9.34 -32.91 16.01
N SER A 164 9.32 -34.14 15.49
CA SER A 164 10.18 -35.24 15.91
C SER A 164 11.30 -35.45 14.90
N ALA A 165 12.56 -35.34 15.34
CA ALA A 165 13.73 -35.49 14.49
C ALA A 165 13.82 -36.89 13.85
N GLU A 166 13.45 -37.94 14.60
CA GLU A 166 13.43 -39.31 14.09
C GLU A 166 12.45 -39.46 12.94
N GLN A 167 11.21 -38.99 13.11
CA GLN A 167 10.17 -39.03 12.07
C GLN A 167 10.57 -38.23 10.83
N TYR A 168 11.26 -37.10 11.02
CA TYR A 168 11.78 -36.31 9.90
C TYR A 168 12.82 -37.10 9.09
N VAL A 169 13.78 -37.75 9.77
CA VAL A 169 14.83 -38.54 9.11
C VAL A 169 14.25 -39.76 8.41
N THR A 170 13.34 -40.51 9.07
CA THR A 170 12.69 -41.67 8.44
C THR A 170 11.93 -41.26 7.18
N GLN A 171 11.14 -40.18 7.24
CA GLN A 171 10.43 -39.68 6.06
C GLN A 171 11.39 -39.25 4.93
N LYS A 172 12.56 -38.70 5.25
CA LYS A 172 13.58 -38.36 4.24
C LYS A 172 14.19 -39.60 3.60
N LEU A 173 14.54 -40.61 4.40
CA LEU A 173 15.06 -41.88 3.90
C LEU A 173 14.01 -42.61 3.04
N GLU A 174 12.75 -42.64 3.47
CA GLU A 174 11.64 -43.19 2.68
C GLU A 174 11.50 -42.49 1.34
N LYS A 175 11.52 -41.14 1.31
CA LYS A 175 11.46 -40.37 0.06
C LYS A 175 12.67 -40.62 -0.85
N ALA A 176 13.85 -40.80 -0.29
CA ALA A 176 15.06 -41.12 -1.06
C ALA A 176 15.02 -42.54 -1.63
N ASN A 177 14.49 -43.49 -0.87
CA ASN A 177 14.35 -44.88 -1.28
C ASN A 177 13.11 -45.15 -2.13
N HIS A 178 12.17 -44.20 -2.20
CA HIS A 178 10.92 -44.34 -2.96
C HIS A 178 11.19 -44.34 -4.46
N THR A 179 10.86 -45.45 -5.13
CA THR A 179 10.92 -45.60 -6.57
C THR A 179 9.62 -45.08 -7.20
N PRO A 180 9.63 -43.93 -7.91
CA PRO A 180 8.40 -43.39 -8.50
C PRO A 180 7.90 -44.28 -9.63
N LEU A 181 6.57 -44.43 -9.69
CA LEU A 181 5.93 -45.16 -10.78
C LEU A 181 6.11 -44.40 -12.11
N PRO A 182 6.30 -45.14 -13.23
CA PRO A 182 6.37 -44.51 -14.53
C PRO A 182 5.03 -43.85 -14.88
N THR A 183 5.06 -42.63 -15.42
CA THR A 183 3.83 -41.89 -15.79
C THR A 183 3.16 -42.44 -17.06
N ARG A 184 3.89 -43.23 -17.85
CA ARG A 184 3.43 -43.79 -19.13
C ARG A 184 3.75 -45.28 -19.21
N TRP A 185 2.86 -46.02 -19.86
CA TRP A 185 3.06 -47.42 -20.21
C TRP A 185 2.98 -47.58 -21.73
N ARG A 186 4.03 -48.12 -22.37
CA ARG A 186 4.11 -48.29 -23.83
C ARG A 186 3.67 -47.02 -24.59
N HIS A 187 4.25 -45.87 -24.20
CA HIS A 187 3.98 -44.53 -24.75
C HIS A 187 2.57 -43.96 -24.51
N LYS A 188 1.68 -44.67 -23.81
CA LYS A 188 0.34 -44.18 -23.44
C LYS A 188 0.33 -43.70 -21.99
N LYS A 189 -0.32 -42.57 -21.72
CA LYS A 189 -0.54 -42.09 -20.35
C LYS A 189 -1.75 -42.83 -19.78
N LEU A 190 -1.53 -43.67 -18.77
CA LEU A 190 -2.58 -44.41 -18.09
C LEU A 190 -2.73 -43.91 -16.64
N PRO A 191 -3.90 -44.10 -16.01
CA PRO A 191 -4.07 -43.90 -14.58
C PRO A 191 -3.07 -44.72 -13.75
N GLU A 192 -2.63 -44.18 -12.60
CA GLU A 192 -1.60 -44.78 -11.76
C GLU A 192 -1.93 -46.23 -11.35
N PHE A 193 -3.18 -46.51 -10.97
CA PHE A 193 -3.61 -47.84 -10.54
C PHE A 193 -3.47 -48.90 -11.65
N ILE A 194 -3.69 -48.53 -12.91
CA ILE A 194 -3.53 -49.45 -14.05
C ILE A 194 -2.05 -49.74 -14.26
N ILE A 195 -1.19 -48.72 -14.13
CA ILE A 195 0.27 -48.87 -14.27
C ILE A 195 0.82 -49.76 -13.16
N ARG A 196 0.36 -49.61 -11.91
CA ARG A 196 0.71 -50.50 -10.78
C ARG A 196 0.34 -51.96 -11.05
N GLN A 197 -0.85 -52.21 -11.60
CA GLN A 197 -1.30 -53.55 -12.01
C GLN A 197 -0.44 -54.12 -13.14
N LEU A 198 -0.12 -53.31 -14.15
CA LEU A 198 0.73 -53.72 -15.28
C LEU A 198 2.18 -54.02 -14.86
N LEU A 199 2.68 -53.34 -13.83
CA LEU A 199 3.97 -53.62 -13.19
C LEU A 199 3.93 -54.81 -12.23
N GLY A 200 2.76 -55.39 -11.95
CA GLY A 200 2.59 -56.52 -11.04
C GLY A 200 2.72 -56.17 -9.55
N ILE A 201 2.67 -54.87 -9.19
CA ILE A 201 2.78 -54.39 -7.81
C ILE A 201 1.46 -54.62 -7.06
N ASP A 202 0.35 -54.32 -7.72
CA ASP A 202 -1.01 -54.47 -7.17
C ASP A 202 -1.70 -55.71 -7.73
N LYS A 203 -2.52 -56.37 -6.91
CA LYS A 203 -3.38 -57.47 -7.35
C LYS A 203 -4.38 -56.96 -8.38
N LYS A 204 -4.67 -57.77 -9.40
CA LYS A 204 -5.68 -57.46 -10.42
C LYS A 204 -7.05 -57.34 -9.75
N ILE A 205 -7.57 -56.12 -9.64
CA ILE A 205 -8.90 -55.86 -9.10
C ILE A 205 -9.92 -56.26 -10.18
N ASN A 206 -10.80 -57.21 -9.88
CA ASN A 206 -11.98 -57.48 -10.69
C ASN A 206 -12.97 -56.33 -10.46
N TYR A 207 -12.91 -55.28 -11.28
CA TYR A 207 -13.89 -54.21 -11.24
C TYR A 207 -15.28 -54.78 -11.58
N LYS A 208 -16.21 -54.74 -10.63
CA LYS A 208 -17.64 -54.84 -10.93
C LYS A 208 -18.10 -53.44 -11.33
N HIS A 209 -18.70 -53.30 -12.52
CA HIS A 209 -19.18 -52.01 -13.07
C HIS A 209 -20.38 -51.41 -12.27
N THR A 210 -20.74 -51.96 -11.12
CA THR A 210 -22.02 -51.68 -10.45
C THR A 210 -21.97 -50.55 -9.42
N ASP A 211 -20.87 -49.84 -9.25
CA ASP A 211 -20.81 -48.71 -8.32
C ASP A 211 -21.51 -47.50 -8.96
N VAL A 212 -22.82 -47.44 -8.79
CA VAL A 212 -23.67 -46.30 -9.11
C VAL A 212 -23.19 -45.12 -8.26
N TYR A 213 -22.65 -44.09 -8.91
CA TYR A 213 -22.35 -42.83 -8.25
C TYR A 213 -23.66 -42.27 -7.67
N LYS A 214 -23.74 -42.20 -6.34
CA LYS A 214 -24.83 -41.52 -5.65
C LYS A 214 -24.71 -40.03 -5.99
N ALA A 215 -25.64 -39.55 -6.82
CA ALA A 215 -25.75 -38.15 -7.23
C ALA A 215 -25.98 -37.23 -6.02
#